data_AF-A0AA43QAB6-F1
#
_entry.id   AF-A0AA43QAB6-F1
#
_cell.length_a   1.000
_cell.length_b   1.000
_cell.length_c   1.000
_cell.angle_alpha   90.00
_cell.angle_beta   90.00
_cell.angle_gamma   90.00
#
_symmetry.space_group_name_H-M   'P 1'
#
loop_
_entity.id
_entity.type
_entity.pdbx_description
1 polymer ?
#
loop_
_entity_poly.entity_id
_entity_poly.type
_entity_poly.pdbx_seq_one_letter_code
_entity_poly.pdbx_strand_id
1 'polypeptide(L)'
;MPFFNLDKIREAASQQYIRYKGLKVPKDIRNLGYTLKEVSACIISLTSADFQKTIEYPDQTAHDVYIKNIIREEQTDKIYIKLRLLEDGEIQIVEIGSFHL
;
A
#
# COMPACT_ATOMS: atom_id res chain seq x y z
N MET A 1 -9.62 -4.85 -12.60
CA MET A 1 -8.15 -4.82 -12.69
C MET A 1 -7.65 -3.55 -12.02
N PRO A 2 -6.49 -3.56 -11.36
CA PRO A 2 -5.91 -2.38 -10.76
C PRO A 2 -5.51 -1.35 -11.83
N PHE A 3 -5.57 -0.07 -11.47
CA PHE A 3 -5.14 1.05 -12.31
C PHE A 3 -3.61 1.09 -12.43
N PHE A 4 -2.91 0.78 -11.35
CA PHE A 4 -1.45 0.69 -11.30
C PHE A 4 -0.98 -0.74 -11.53
N ASN A 5 0.18 -0.88 -12.18
CA ASN A 5 0.81 -2.18 -12.35
C ASN A 5 1.28 -2.71 -10.99
N LEU A 6 0.73 -3.85 -10.56
CA LEU A 6 1.05 -4.44 -9.26
C LEU A 6 2.52 -4.89 -9.15
N ASP A 7 3.13 -5.36 -10.23
CA ASP A 7 4.54 -5.79 -10.18
C ASP A 7 5.47 -4.60 -9.96
N LYS A 8 5.18 -3.45 -10.58
CA LYS A 8 5.86 -2.18 -10.31
C LYS A 8 5.69 -1.70 -8.86
N ILE A 9 4.48 -1.83 -8.31
CA ILE A 9 4.21 -1.54 -6.89
C ILE A 9 5.06 -2.44 -5.98
N ARG A 10 5.12 -3.75 -6.27
CA ARG A 10 5.93 -4.71 -5.50
C ARG A 10 7.42 -4.41 -5.62
N GLU A 11 7.90 -4.06 -6.81
CA GLU A 11 9.29 -3.70 -7.06
C GLU A 11 9.70 -2.47 -6.23
N ALA A 12 8.93 -1.37 -6.31
CA ALA A 12 9.20 -0.17 -5.52
C ALA A 12 9.14 -0.43 -4.00
N ALA A 13 8.20 -1.26 -3.54
CA ALA A 13 8.13 -1.68 -2.14
C ALA A 13 9.33 -2.55 -1.72
N SER A 14 9.86 -3.40 -2.59
CA SER A 14 11.06 -4.22 -2.32
C SER A 14 12.31 -3.37 -2.07
N GLN A 15 12.38 -2.19 -2.70
CA GLN A 15 13.44 -1.19 -2.51
C GLN A 15 13.13 -0.21 -1.38
N GLN A 16 12.00 -0.40 -0.68
CA GLN A 16 11.47 0.51 0.35
C GLN A 16 11.26 1.94 -0.14
N TYR A 17 11.01 2.12 -1.44
CA TYR A 17 10.61 3.40 -2.04
C TYR A 17 9.13 3.65 -1.76
N ILE A 18 8.87 3.97 -0.49
CA ILE A 18 7.53 4.17 0.06
C ILE A 18 7.41 5.61 0.54
N ARG A 19 6.33 6.26 0.10
CA ARG A 19 5.89 7.56 0.59
C ARG A 19 4.55 7.41 1.29
N TYR A 20 4.35 8.14 2.38
CA TYR A 20 3.05 8.20 3.05
C TYR A 20 2.29 9.46 2.62
N LYS A 21 0.99 9.32 2.33
CA LYS A 21 0.14 10.47 2.03
C LYS A 21 -0.18 11.26 3.30
N GLY A 22 0.53 12.37 3.49
CA GLY A 22 0.36 13.25 4.65
C GLY A 22 0.77 12.61 5.98
N LEU A 23 0.50 13.30 7.08
CA LEU A 23 0.98 12.91 8.41
C LEU A 23 0.11 11.85 9.12
N LYS A 24 -1.11 11.61 8.63
CA LYS A 24 -2.05 10.68 9.27
C LYS A 24 -1.66 9.22 9.02
N VAL A 25 -1.34 8.85 7.78
CA VAL A 25 -0.99 7.48 7.39
C VAL A 25 0.16 6.88 8.22
N PRO A 26 1.31 7.55 8.43
CA PRO A 26 2.38 6.97 9.23
C PRO A 26 2.00 6.85 10.72
N LYS A 27 1.07 7.68 11.21
CA LYS A 27 0.53 7.56 12.57
C LYS A 27 -0.38 6.33 12.70
N ASP A 28 -1.27 6.11 11.73
CA ASP A 28 -2.17 4.94 11.71
C ASP A 28 -1.36 3.63 11.67
N ILE A 29 -0.35 3.55 10.80
CA ILE A 29 0.58 2.41 10.71
C ILE A 29 1.29 2.15 12.06
N ARG A 30 1.82 3.20 12.68
CA ARG A 30 2.50 3.09 13.97
C ARG A 30 1.55 2.64 15.09
N ASN A 31 0.33 3.17 15.12
CA ASN A 31 -0.67 2.78 16.12
C ASN A 31 -1.08 1.30 15.99
N LEU A 32 -1.02 0.75 14.79
CA LEU A 32 -1.20 -0.69 14.54
C LEU A 32 0.05 -1.53 14.82
N GLY A 33 1.15 -0.89 15.26
CA GLY A 33 2.40 -1.56 15.57
C GLY A 33 3.14 -2.10 14.35
N TYR A 34 2.87 -1.57 13.15
CA TYR A 34 3.57 -1.98 11.93
C TYR A 34 4.84 -1.14 11.72
N THR A 35 5.93 -1.83 11.41
CA THR A 35 7.18 -1.23 10.94
C THR A 35 7.16 -1.00 9.43
N LEU A 36 8.05 -0.14 8.92
CA LEU A 36 8.23 0.03 7.47
C LEU A 36 8.54 -1.29 6.76
N LYS A 37 9.32 -2.18 7.40
CA LYS A 37 9.65 -3.51 6.85
C LYS A 37 8.41 -4.39 6.70
N GLU A 38 7.55 -4.44 7.72
CA GLU A 38 6.30 -5.21 7.67
C GLU A 38 5.31 -4.62 6.66
N VAL A 39 5.21 -3.29 6.56
CA VAL A 39 4.40 -2.63 5.52
C VAL A 39 4.92 -2.97 4.12
N SER A 40 6.24 -2.92 3.92
CA SER A 40 6.86 -3.31 2.64
C SER A 40 6.57 -4.77 2.31
N ALA A 41 6.74 -5.67 3.28
CA ALA A 41 6.44 -7.10 3.12
C ALA A 41 4.95 -7.36 2.79
N CYS A 42 4.04 -6.63 3.44
CA CYS A 42 2.62 -6.65 3.12
C CYS A 42 2.39 -6.32 1.63
N ILE A 43 2.92 -5.18 1.16
CA ILE A 43 2.74 -4.71 -0.23
C ILE A 43 3.33 -5.71 -1.23
N ILE A 44 4.53 -6.25 -0.96
CA ILE A 44 5.18 -7.26 -1.80
C ILE A 44 4.31 -8.52 -1.92
N SER A 45 3.64 -8.91 -0.84
CA SER A 45 2.79 -10.11 -0.79
C SER A 45 1.40 -9.97 -1.42
N LEU A 46 0.99 -8.75 -1.79
CA LEU A 46 -0.30 -8.50 -2.45
C LEU A 46 -0.37 -9.28 -3.75
N THR A 47 -1.55 -9.75 -4.12
CA THR A 47 -1.86 -10.46 -5.36
C THR A 47 -3.05 -9.81 -6.06
N SER A 48 -3.31 -10.20 -7.31
CA SER A 48 -4.50 -9.73 -8.03
C SER A 48 -5.81 -10.10 -7.36
N ALA A 49 -5.84 -11.15 -6.52
CA ALA A 49 -7.02 -11.55 -5.76
C ALA A 49 -7.30 -10.63 -4.56
N ASP A 50 -6.28 -9.92 -4.07
CA ASP A 50 -6.42 -8.98 -2.96
C ASP A 50 -7.02 -7.63 -3.44
N PHE A 51 -6.97 -7.34 -4.73
CA PHE A 51 -7.51 -6.12 -5.33
C PHE A 51 -9.04 -6.05 -5.17
N GLN A 52 -9.52 -4.89 -4.72
CA GLN A 52 -10.96 -4.65 -4.52
C GLN A 52 -11.52 -3.68 -5.55
N LYS A 53 -10.90 -2.50 -5.69
CA LYS A 53 -11.37 -1.43 -6.57
C LYS A 53 -10.33 -0.34 -6.72
N THR A 54 -10.50 0.49 -7.74
CA THR A 54 -9.81 1.78 -7.85
C THR A 54 -10.75 2.88 -7.33
N ILE A 55 -10.21 3.82 -6.56
CA ILE A 55 -10.90 5.03 -6.11
C ILE A 55 -10.28 6.21 -6.86
N GLU A 56 -11.10 6.88 -7.67
CA GLU A 56 -10.75 8.13 -8.33
C GLU A 56 -11.22 9.32 -7.49
N TYR A 57 -10.38 10.35 -7.41
CA TYR A 57 -10.62 11.58 -6.67
C TYR A 57 -10.84 12.76 -7.65
N PRO A 58 -11.52 13.85 -7.23
CA PRO A 58 -11.79 15.00 -8.11
C PRO A 58 -10.55 15.69 -8.68
N ASP A 59 -9.40 15.54 -8.04
CA ASP A 59 -8.10 16.06 -8.47
C ASP A 59 -7.40 15.15 -9.49
N GLN A 60 -8.15 14.24 -10.12
CA GLN A 60 -7.65 13.23 -11.07
C GLN A 60 -6.62 12.27 -10.47
N THR A 61 -6.52 12.20 -9.14
CA THR A 61 -5.70 11.17 -8.49
C THR A 61 -6.50 9.89 -8.33
N ALA A 62 -5.85 8.75 -8.55
CA ALA A 62 -6.46 7.43 -8.35
C ALA A 62 -5.66 6.65 -7.30
N HIS A 63 -6.34 5.80 -6.54
CA HIS A 63 -5.71 4.80 -5.65
C HIS A 63 -6.34 3.44 -5.87
N ASP A 64 -5.51 2.41 -6.00
CA ASP A 64 -5.96 1.03 -5.95
C ASP A 64 -6.11 0.57 -4.50
N VAL A 65 -7.22 -0.09 -4.23
CA VAL A 65 -7.57 -0.62 -2.92
C VAL A 65 -7.30 -2.11 -2.92
N TYR A 66 -6.56 -2.56 -1.90
CA TYR A 66 -6.35 -3.98 -1.64
C TYR A 66 -6.81 -4.32 -0.22
N ILE A 67 -7.26 -5.56 -0.04
CA ILE A 67 -7.53 -6.15 1.26
C ILE A 67 -6.68 -7.41 1.39
N LYS A 68 -5.83 -7.47 2.41
CA LYS A 68 -4.91 -8.58 2.65
C LYS A 68 -5.06 -9.10 4.08
N ASN A 69 -5.18 -10.43 4.22
CA ASN A 69 -5.03 -11.05 5.53
C ASN A 69 -3.53 -11.29 5.81
N ILE A 70 -3.03 -10.77 6.93
CA ILE A 70 -1.67 -10.95 7.40
C ILE A 70 -1.73 -11.67 8.74
N ILE A 71 -0.98 -12.77 8.86
CA ILE A 71 -0.82 -13.48 10.13
C ILE A 71 0.34 -12.82 10.87
N ARG A 72 0.08 -12.25 12.05
CA ARG A 72 1.10 -11.72 12.96
C ARG A 72 0.89 -12.38 14.32
N GLU A 73 1.91 -13.06 14.80
CA GLU A 73 1.88 -13.80 16.07
C GLU A 73 0.67 -14.76 16.11
N GLU A 74 -0.32 -14.48 16.95
CA GLU A 74 -1.52 -15.29 17.16
C GLU A 74 -2.79 -14.65 16.57
N GLN A 75 -2.67 -13.53 15.85
CA GLN A 75 -3.79 -12.82 15.25
C GLN A 75 -3.69 -12.73 13.73
N THR A 76 -4.85 -12.67 13.08
CA THR A 76 -4.95 -12.37 11.64
C THR A 76 -5.48 -10.95 11.48
N ASP A 77 -4.62 -10.08 10.96
CA ASP A 77 -4.98 -8.70 10.62
C ASP A 77 -5.54 -8.67 9.20
N LYS A 78 -6.75 -8.13 9.04
CA LYS A 78 -7.35 -7.87 7.73
C LYS A 78 -6.99 -6.46 7.29
N ILE A 79 -5.85 -6.30 6.65
CA ILE A 79 -5.32 -5.00 6.23
C ILE A 79 -6.08 -4.47 5.01
N TYR A 80 -6.70 -3.32 5.16
CA TYR A 80 -7.13 -2.45 4.08
C TYR A 80 -6.02 -1.46 3.75
N ILE A 81 -5.60 -1.43 2.48
CA ILE A 81 -4.54 -0.54 2.01
C ILE A 81 -4.93 0.17 0.70
N LYS A 82 -4.64 1.47 0.62
CA LYS A 82 -4.76 2.26 -0.62
C LYS A 82 -3.38 2.58 -1.16
N LEU A 83 -3.13 2.21 -2.41
CA LEU A 83 -1.84 2.37 -3.06
C LEU A 83 -1.97 3.19 -4.33
N ARG A 84 -0.95 4.01 -4.59
CA ARG A 84 -0.74 4.68 -5.87
C ARG A 84 0.73 4.54 -6.25
N LEU A 85 1.00 4.37 -7.54
CA LEU A 85 2.36 4.50 -8.05
C LEU A 85 2.61 5.96 -8.46
N LEU A 86 3.71 6.50 -7.97
CA LEU A 86 4.25 7.80 -8.39
C LEU A 86 5.54 7.55 -9.19
N GLU A 87 5.83 8.48 -10.10
CA GLU A 87 7.06 8.51 -10.87
C GLU A 87 7.86 9.74 -10.45
N ASP A 88 9.13 9.55 -10.12
CA ASP A 88 10.11 10.59 -9.83
C ASP A 88 11.35 10.34 -10.69
N GLY A 89 11.33 10.89 -11.91
CA GLY A 89 12.29 10.54 -12.95
C GLY A 89 12.15 9.07 -13.37
N GLU A 90 13.24 8.30 -13.23
CA GLU A 90 13.26 6.86 -13.51
C GLU A 90 12.85 6.00 -12.32
N ILE A 91 12.65 6.62 -11.14
CA ILE A 91 12.33 5.91 -9.89
C ILE A 91 10.81 5.83 -9.72
N GLN A 92 10.33 4.63 -9.41
CA GLN A 92 8.94 4.42 -9.00
C GLN A 92 8.83 4.40 -7.49
N ILE A 93 7.84 5.12 -6.98
CA ILE A 93 7.57 5.26 -5.55
C ILE A 93 6.15 4.80 -5.28
N VAL A 94 5.96 3.94 -4.28
CA VAL A 94 4.63 3.58 -3.80
C VAL A 94 4.17 4.64 -2.80
N GLU A 95 3.10 5.36 -3.12
CA GLU A 95 2.40 6.19 -2.14
C GLU A 95 1.30 5.38 -1.44
N ILE A 96 1.33 5.37 -0.11
CA ILE A 96 0.28 4.77 0.73
C ILE A 96 -0.72 5.87 1.12
N GLY A 97 -1.93 5.75 0.60
CA GLY A 97 -3.04 6.67 0.87
C GLY A 97 -3.83 6.34 2.13
N SER A 98 -3.82 5.08 2.57
CA SER A 98 -4.47 4.59 3.79
C SER A 98 -3.91 3.22 4.15
N PHE A 99 -3.83 2.92 5.44
CA PHE A 99 -3.45 1.61 5.99
C PHE A 99 -4.19 1.41 7.31
N HIS A 100 -5.12 0.47 7.37
CA HIS A 100 -5.86 0.16 8.61
C HIS A 100 -6.41 -1.27 8.62
N LEU A 101 -6.86 -1.73 9.79
CA LEU A 101 -7.64 -2.97 9.96
C LEU A 101 -9.09 -2.81 9.45
#